data_AF-A0A0Q8QJ38-F1
#
_entry.id   AF-A0A0Q8QJ38-F1
#
_cell.length_a   1.000
_cell.length_b   1.000
_cell.length_c   1.000
_cell.angle_alpha   90.00
_cell.angle_beta   90.00
_cell.angle_gamma   90.00
#
_symmetry.space_group_name_H-M   'P 1'
#
loop_
_entity.id
_entity.type
_entity.pdbx_description
1 polymer ?
#
loop_
_entity_poly.entity_id
_entity_poly.type
_entity_poly.pdbx_seq_one_letter_code
_entity_poly.pdbx_strand_id
1 'polypeptide(L)'
;MVGQTVGKRLTIFAVALALSSAATAAPLDPLGDPAQFQRDVAELNRKPLPDGEPLARVVGAAVAVDARQRGRCTPNKISIGALSPVTLDGMITSMVAAGQIENAWLTAVKLDDCPPAAPIRVLLLRMADGVALQGIFAGQGESLAWPTLAREALKATVPHAVNALRRADPACAPKDLTATDVKVADRSPDLGPDVYGLRLKGSWREIWTFEPCGHRITVPISFTANGTGGASWDIDGGGIVYVP
;
A
#
# COMPACT_ATOMS: atom_id res chain seq x y z
N MET A 1 -16.10 -69.18 54.74
CA MET A 1 -15.17 -68.53 53.78
C MET A 1 -15.96 -68.27 52.51
N VAL A 2 -16.40 -67.03 52.30
CA VAL A 2 -17.22 -66.61 51.16
C VAL A 2 -16.32 -65.77 50.25
N GLY A 3 -16.05 -66.25 49.04
CA GLY A 3 -15.27 -65.54 48.03
C GLY A 3 -16.20 -64.83 47.04
N GLN A 4 -16.15 -63.49 47.00
CA GLN A 4 -16.84 -62.63 46.05
C GLN A 4 -15.92 -62.33 44.86
N THR A 5 -16.36 -62.67 43.65
CA THR A 5 -15.73 -62.31 42.37
C THR A 5 -16.37 -61.02 41.82
N VAL A 6 -15.58 -59.95 41.71
CA VAL A 6 -16.01 -58.65 41.16
C VAL A 6 -15.72 -58.61 39.66
N GLY A 7 -16.77 -58.54 38.85
CA GLY A 7 -16.69 -58.32 37.41
C GLY A 7 -16.51 -56.85 37.05
N LYS A 8 -15.40 -56.51 36.37
CA LYS A 8 -15.14 -55.19 35.79
C LYS A 8 -15.88 -55.03 34.46
N ARG A 9 -16.78 -54.04 34.36
CA ARG A 9 -17.39 -53.60 33.10
C ARG A 9 -16.43 -52.66 32.37
N LEU A 10 -16.13 -52.98 31.11
CA LEU A 10 -15.31 -52.18 30.20
C LEU A 10 -16.24 -51.22 29.45
N THR A 11 -16.17 -49.92 29.76
CA THR A 11 -16.92 -48.87 29.06
C THR A 11 -16.08 -48.38 27.88
N ILE A 12 -16.54 -48.66 26.66
CA ILE A 12 -15.92 -48.18 25.41
C ILE A 12 -16.43 -46.76 25.14
N PHE A 13 -15.56 -45.76 25.29
CA PHE A 13 -15.82 -44.39 24.83
C PHE A 13 -15.52 -44.29 23.34
N ALA A 14 -16.55 -44.11 22.52
CA ALA A 14 -16.41 -43.76 21.12
C ALA A 14 -16.08 -42.27 21.00
N VAL A 15 -14.82 -41.95 20.67
CA VAL A 15 -14.39 -40.58 20.34
C VAL A 15 -14.81 -40.29 18.90
N ALA A 16 -15.83 -39.46 18.73
CA ALA A 16 -16.20 -38.92 17.43
C ALA A 16 -15.19 -37.81 17.05
N LEU A 17 -14.25 -38.10 16.14
CA LEU A 17 -13.44 -37.08 15.50
C LEU A 17 -14.32 -36.26 14.55
N ALA A 18 -14.69 -35.05 14.96
CA ALA A 18 -15.22 -34.06 14.04
C ALA A 18 -14.09 -33.58 13.12
N LEU A 19 -14.13 -34.03 11.86
CA LEU A 19 -13.29 -33.50 10.79
C LEU A 19 -13.79 -32.09 10.43
N SER A 20 -13.24 -31.08 11.10
CA SER A 20 -13.39 -29.68 10.69
C SER A 20 -12.59 -29.48 9.41
N SER A 21 -13.25 -29.62 8.26
CA SER A 21 -12.70 -29.18 6.98
C SER A 21 -12.53 -27.66 7.07
N ALA A 22 -11.32 -27.17 7.29
CA ALA A 22 -11.00 -25.77 7.06
C ALA A 22 -11.27 -25.51 5.57
N ALA A 23 -12.38 -24.85 5.27
CA ALA A 23 -12.68 -24.39 3.92
C ALA A 23 -11.60 -23.38 3.55
N THR A 24 -10.55 -23.84 2.86
CA THR A 24 -9.58 -22.97 2.23
C THR A 24 -10.33 -22.22 1.15
N ALA A 25 -10.54 -20.91 1.35
CA ALA A 25 -11.08 -20.04 0.32
C ALA A 25 -10.26 -20.24 -0.96
N ALA A 26 -10.94 -20.41 -2.09
CA ALA A 26 -10.27 -20.52 -3.38
C ALA A 26 -9.40 -19.26 -3.59
N PRO A 27 -8.22 -19.40 -4.22
CA PRO A 27 -7.39 -18.25 -4.57
C PRO A 27 -8.20 -17.30 -5.46
N LEU A 28 -7.95 -15.99 -5.31
CA LEU A 28 -8.60 -14.96 -6.12
C LEU A 28 -8.32 -15.22 -7.61
N ASP A 29 -9.36 -15.33 -8.44
CA ASP A 29 -9.23 -15.54 -9.88
C ASP A 29 -9.63 -14.27 -10.66
N PRO A 30 -8.66 -13.43 -11.07
CA PRO A 30 -8.94 -12.20 -11.81
C PRO A 30 -9.36 -12.45 -13.26
N LEU A 31 -9.23 -13.66 -13.79
CA LEU A 31 -9.59 -14.03 -15.17
C LEU A 31 -10.90 -14.86 -15.23
N GLY A 32 -11.48 -15.19 -14.08
CA GLY A 32 -12.70 -15.98 -13.95
C GLY A 32 -13.99 -15.17 -14.13
N ASP A 33 -15.07 -15.62 -13.49
CA ASP A 33 -16.36 -14.92 -13.50
C ASP A 33 -16.24 -13.54 -12.82
N PRO A 34 -16.53 -12.42 -13.51
CA PRO A 34 -16.45 -11.07 -12.93
C PRO A 34 -17.33 -10.89 -11.69
N ALA A 35 -18.49 -11.53 -11.62
CA ALA A 35 -19.37 -11.41 -10.47
C ALA A 35 -18.80 -12.16 -9.25
N GLN A 36 -18.15 -13.30 -9.47
CA GLN A 36 -17.42 -14.02 -8.43
C GLN A 36 -16.22 -13.23 -7.94
N PHE A 37 -15.40 -12.70 -8.85
CA PHE A 37 -14.25 -11.87 -8.50
C PHE A 37 -14.64 -10.68 -7.61
N GLN A 38 -15.74 -9.98 -7.95
CA GLN A 38 -16.24 -8.88 -7.11
C GLN A 38 -16.66 -9.33 -5.70
N ARG A 39 -17.29 -10.50 -5.58
CA ARG A 39 -17.66 -11.07 -4.27
C ARG A 39 -16.42 -11.41 -3.46
N ASP A 40 -15.40 -12.01 -4.08
CA ASP A 40 -14.16 -12.41 -3.42
C ASP A 40 -13.38 -11.18 -2.93
N VAL A 41 -13.26 -10.14 -3.76
CA VAL A 41 -12.65 -8.86 -3.35
C VAL A 41 -13.42 -8.22 -2.20
N ALA A 42 -14.75 -8.20 -2.26
CA ALA A 42 -15.56 -7.65 -1.17
C ALA A 42 -15.35 -8.44 0.13
N GLU A 43 -15.25 -9.77 0.06
CA GLU A 43 -15.02 -10.62 1.22
C GLU A 43 -13.64 -10.41 1.83
N LEU A 44 -12.59 -10.32 0.99
CA LEU A 44 -11.23 -9.97 1.45
C LEU A 44 -11.21 -8.65 2.25
N ASN A 45 -12.01 -7.68 1.83
CA ASN A 45 -12.08 -6.36 2.43
C ASN A 45 -13.02 -6.26 3.65
N ARG A 46 -13.76 -7.32 3.99
CA ARG A 46 -14.52 -7.42 5.24
C ARG A 46 -13.70 -7.99 6.39
N LYS A 47 -12.53 -8.56 6.10
CA LYS A 47 -11.66 -9.14 7.12
C LYS A 47 -11.20 -8.07 8.11
N PRO A 48 -10.96 -8.44 9.39
CA PRO A 48 -10.52 -7.48 10.40
C PRO A 48 -9.28 -6.71 9.97
N LEU A 49 -9.31 -5.39 10.19
CA LEU A 49 -8.15 -4.54 9.96
C LEU A 49 -7.03 -4.89 10.96
N PRO A 50 -5.76 -4.88 10.54
CA PRO A 50 -4.64 -4.89 11.48
C PRO A 50 -4.73 -3.71 12.43
N ASP A 51 -4.40 -3.93 13.71
CA ASP A 51 -4.39 -2.89 14.73
C ASP A 51 -3.30 -3.13 15.80
N GLY A 52 -3.28 -2.26 16.81
CA GLY A 52 -2.45 -2.41 17.99
C GLY A 52 -0.95 -2.44 17.73
N GLU A 53 -0.25 -3.22 18.56
CA GLU A 53 1.22 -3.30 18.57
C GLU A 53 1.81 -3.89 17.28
N PRO A 54 1.26 -4.98 16.68
CA PRO A 54 1.79 -5.52 15.44
C PRO A 54 1.76 -4.51 14.29
N LEU A 55 0.67 -3.76 14.14
CA LEU A 55 0.56 -2.67 13.16
C LEU A 55 1.61 -1.59 13.42
N ALA A 56 1.67 -1.09 14.66
CA ALA A 56 2.60 -0.02 15.03
C ALA A 56 4.06 -0.41 14.75
N ARG A 57 4.43 -1.66 15.04
CA ARG A 57 5.77 -2.20 14.82
C ARG A 57 6.18 -2.19 13.36
N VAL A 58 5.35 -2.73 12.46
CA VAL A 58 5.72 -2.85 11.03
C VAL A 58 5.68 -1.50 10.32
N VAL A 59 4.76 -0.62 10.71
CA VAL A 59 4.70 0.75 10.18
C VAL A 59 5.91 1.56 10.67
N GLY A 60 6.22 1.49 11.96
CA GLY A 60 7.41 2.14 12.53
C GLY A 60 8.71 1.62 11.90
N ALA A 61 8.82 0.32 11.65
CA ALA A 61 9.97 -0.27 10.96
C ALA A 61 10.12 0.28 9.53
N ALA A 62 9.03 0.36 8.76
CA ALA A 62 9.05 0.91 7.39
C ALA A 62 9.50 2.38 7.38
N VAL A 63 8.96 3.20 8.29
CA VAL A 63 9.33 4.60 8.46
C VAL A 63 10.80 4.74 8.88
N ALA A 64 11.29 3.92 9.81
CA ALA A 64 12.67 3.98 10.26
C ALA A 64 13.66 3.56 9.16
N VAL A 65 13.30 2.59 8.31
CA VAL A 65 14.09 2.22 7.12
C VAL A 65 14.18 3.40 6.15
N ASP A 66 13.04 4.04 5.83
CA ASP A 66 13.01 5.23 4.96
C ASP A 66 13.88 6.36 5.51
N ALA A 67 13.71 6.67 6.81
CA ALA A 67 14.45 7.74 7.47
C ALA A 67 15.97 7.52 7.38
N ARG A 68 16.44 6.29 7.66
CA ARG A 68 17.87 5.95 7.54
C ARG A 68 18.38 6.03 6.12
N GLN A 69 17.64 5.49 5.15
CA GLN A 69 18.06 5.49 3.75
C GLN A 69 18.20 6.91 3.19
N ARG A 70 17.41 7.86 3.70
CA ARG A 70 17.34 9.23 3.18
C ARG A 70 17.98 10.28 4.07
N GLY A 71 18.61 9.87 5.18
CA GLY A 71 19.20 10.80 6.15
C GLY A 71 18.18 11.77 6.77
N ARG A 72 16.93 11.32 6.94
CA ARG A 72 15.85 12.13 7.53
C ARG A 72 15.77 11.92 9.05
N CYS A 73 14.99 12.76 9.71
CA CYS A 73 14.63 12.58 11.11
C CYS A 73 14.07 11.18 11.36
N THR A 74 14.60 10.49 12.38
CA THR A 74 14.08 9.20 12.84
C THR A 74 13.09 9.46 13.97
N PRO A 75 11.79 9.17 13.79
CA PRO A 75 10.77 9.49 14.78
C PRO A 75 10.79 8.49 15.95
N ASN A 76 10.54 8.97 17.16
CA ASN A 76 10.19 8.14 18.32
C ASN A 76 8.68 8.10 18.54
N LYS A 77 7.93 9.00 17.89
CA LYS A 77 6.47 9.05 17.97
C LYS A 77 5.87 9.22 16.58
N ILE A 78 4.97 8.30 16.24
CA ILE A 78 4.22 8.34 14.98
C ILE A 78 2.72 8.26 15.24
N SER A 79 1.96 8.91 14.36
CA SER A 79 0.51 8.79 14.29
C SER A 79 0.14 8.08 12.99
N ILE A 80 -0.54 6.94 13.10
CA ILE A 80 -0.97 6.10 11.98
C ILE A 80 -2.41 6.45 11.62
N GLY A 81 -2.64 6.80 10.36
CA GLY A 81 -3.97 7.10 9.84
C GLY A 81 -4.81 5.86 9.57
N ALA A 82 -6.03 6.08 9.06
CA ALA A 82 -6.91 4.99 8.65
C ALA A 82 -6.26 4.11 7.58
N LEU A 83 -6.54 2.80 7.64
CA LEU A 83 -6.13 1.84 6.63
C LEU A 83 -7.11 1.87 5.45
N SER A 84 -6.63 2.28 4.28
CA SER A 84 -7.40 2.27 3.04
C SER A 84 -7.07 1.01 2.24
N PRO A 85 -8.04 0.18 1.86
CA PRO A 85 -7.77 -1.03 1.12
C PRO A 85 -7.18 -0.75 -0.26
N VAL A 86 -6.24 -1.59 -0.70
CA VAL A 86 -5.61 -1.51 -2.04
C VAL A 86 -5.65 -2.84 -2.78
N THR A 87 -6.65 -3.68 -2.48
CA THR A 87 -6.78 -5.04 -3.01
C THR A 87 -6.81 -5.09 -4.54
N LEU A 88 -7.41 -4.08 -5.18
CA LEU A 88 -7.51 -4.01 -6.64
C LEU A 88 -6.26 -3.42 -7.32
N ASP A 89 -5.24 -2.99 -6.57
CA ASP A 89 -3.94 -2.69 -7.18
C ASP A 89 -3.41 -3.96 -7.88
N GLY A 90 -2.95 -3.83 -9.13
CA GLY A 90 -2.59 -5.00 -9.96
C GLY A 90 -1.48 -5.87 -9.36
N MET A 91 -0.51 -5.28 -8.64
CA MET A 91 0.51 -6.04 -7.92
C MET A 91 -0.13 -6.80 -6.75
N ILE A 92 -0.99 -6.14 -5.97
CA ILE A 92 -1.66 -6.74 -4.81
C ILE A 92 -2.61 -7.85 -5.22
N THR A 93 -3.48 -7.62 -6.21
CA THR A 93 -4.37 -8.63 -6.78
C THR A 93 -3.57 -9.86 -7.21
N SER A 94 -2.44 -9.66 -7.90
CA SER A 94 -1.57 -10.76 -8.34
C SER A 94 -0.97 -11.55 -7.17
N MET A 95 -0.51 -10.87 -6.12
CA MET A 95 0.06 -11.52 -4.95
C MET A 95 -1.00 -12.29 -4.13
N VAL A 96 -2.23 -11.79 -4.07
CA VAL A 96 -3.36 -12.50 -3.44
C VAL A 96 -3.74 -13.74 -4.26
N ALA A 97 -3.87 -13.60 -5.58
CA ALA A 97 -4.16 -14.71 -6.49
C ALA A 97 -3.08 -15.81 -6.41
N ALA A 98 -1.81 -15.42 -6.24
CA ALA A 98 -0.69 -16.33 -6.05
C ALA A 98 -0.58 -16.91 -4.63
N GLY A 99 -1.48 -16.56 -3.70
CA GLY A 99 -1.44 -17.02 -2.31
C GLY A 99 -0.23 -16.54 -1.51
N GLN A 100 0.39 -15.42 -1.91
CA GLN A 100 1.57 -14.84 -1.23
C GLN A 100 1.18 -13.92 -0.07
N ILE A 101 0.06 -13.22 -0.23
CA ILE A 101 -0.53 -12.35 0.80
C ILE A 101 -2.03 -12.62 0.88
N GLU A 102 -2.61 -12.30 2.03
CA GLU A 102 -4.06 -12.35 2.23
C GLU A 102 -4.74 -11.05 1.78
N ASN A 103 -4.18 -9.90 2.14
CA ASN A 103 -4.72 -8.58 1.77
C ASN A 103 -3.67 -7.47 1.96
N ALA A 104 -3.97 -6.26 1.48
CA ALA A 104 -3.12 -5.09 1.66
C ALA A 104 -3.92 -3.79 1.84
N TRP A 105 -3.30 -2.85 2.56
CA TRP A 105 -3.82 -1.52 2.83
C TRP A 105 -2.74 -0.46 2.66
N LEU A 106 -3.17 0.78 2.46
CA LEU A 106 -2.33 1.94 2.51
C LEU A 106 -2.71 2.79 3.72
N THR A 107 -1.72 3.37 4.39
CA THR A 107 -1.96 4.33 5.48
C THR A 107 -1.02 5.52 5.39
N ALA A 108 -1.51 6.68 5.84
CA ALA A 108 -0.71 7.88 6.01
C ALA A 108 -0.16 7.94 7.43
N VAL A 109 1.13 8.24 7.56
CA VAL A 109 1.85 8.26 8.83
C VAL A 109 2.42 9.65 9.05
N LYS A 110 2.08 10.26 10.18
CA LYS A 110 2.66 11.54 10.63
C LYS A 110 3.77 11.26 11.63
N LEU A 111 4.83 12.06 11.54
CA LEU A 111 5.98 11.99 12.43
C LEU A 111 5.82 13.09 13.48
N ASP A 112 5.39 12.74 14.69
CA ASP A 112 4.93 13.72 15.68
C ASP A 112 6.08 14.46 16.37
N ASP A 113 7.29 13.89 16.37
CA ASP A 113 8.50 14.43 16.99
C ASP A 113 9.59 14.82 15.97
N CYS A 114 9.23 14.87 14.68
CA CYS A 114 10.10 15.35 13.61
C CYS A 114 9.63 16.73 13.09
N PRO A 115 10.50 17.49 12.38
CA PRO A 115 10.09 18.70 11.69
C PRO A 115 8.87 18.44 10.79
N PRO A 116 7.93 19.40 10.66
CA PRO A 116 6.75 19.24 9.84
C PRO A 116 7.11 18.83 8.41
N ALA A 117 6.51 17.73 7.95
CA ALA A 117 6.70 17.20 6.61
C ALA A 117 5.38 16.60 6.10
N ALA A 118 5.31 16.37 4.79
CA ALA A 118 4.20 15.65 4.20
C ALA A 118 4.10 14.23 4.79
N PRO A 119 2.89 13.69 5.04
CA PRO A 119 2.73 12.36 5.65
C PRO A 119 3.40 11.27 4.83
N ILE A 120 4.04 10.31 5.48
CA ILE A 120 4.60 9.13 4.82
C ILE A 120 3.47 8.18 4.47
N ARG A 121 3.46 7.64 3.25
CA ARG A 121 2.53 6.58 2.85
C ARG A 121 3.21 5.23 3.08
N VAL A 122 2.57 4.35 3.84
CA VAL A 122 3.05 2.99 4.06
C VAL A 122 2.06 2.01 3.45
N LEU A 123 2.55 1.15 2.56
CA LEU A 123 1.86 -0.04 2.07
C LEU A 123 2.03 -1.14 3.11
N LEU A 124 0.91 -1.59 3.66
CA LEU A 124 0.83 -2.67 4.63
C LEU A 124 0.33 -3.93 3.94
N LEU A 125 1.09 -5.01 4.03
CA LEU A 125 0.71 -6.33 3.53
C LEU A 125 0.41 -7.24 4.72
N ARG A 126 -0.69 -7.99 4.65
CA ARG A 126 -0.94 -9.14 5.52
C ARG A 126 -0.58 -10.39 4.75
N MET A 127 0.36 -11.16 5.27
CA MET A 127 0.90 -12.34 4.60
C MET A 127 -0.15 -13.47 4.53
N ALA A 128 0.16 -14.53 3.77
CA ALA A 128 -0.77 -15.62 3.53
C ALA A 128 -1.20 -16.40 4.79
N ASP A 129 -0.44 -16.32 5.88
CA ASP A 129 -0.81 -16.90 7.18
C ASP A 129 -1.92 -16.11 7.92
N GLY A 130 -2.29 -14.95 7.38
CA GLY A 130 -3.29 -14.04 7.90
C GLY A 130 -2.93 -13.32 9.20
N VAL A 131 -1.69 -13.47 9.68
CA VAL A 131 -1.24 -12.90 10.95
C VAL A 131 -0.01 -12.02 10.75
N ALA A 132 0.98 -12.49 10.00
CA ALA A 132 2.19 -11.73 9.77
C ALA A 132 1.90 -10.49 8.93
N LEU A 133 2.54 -9.39 9.30
CA LEU A 133 2.43 -8.11 8.61
C LEU A 133 3.79 -7.66 8.07
N GLN A 134 3.75 -6.94 6.95
CA GLN A 134 4.92 -6.28 6.38
C GLN A 134 4.56 -4.85 5.99
N GLY A 135 5.36 -3.88 6.44
CA GLY A 135 5.25 -2.48 6.05
C GLY A 135 6.30 -2.11 4.99
N ILE A 136 5.90 -1.35 3.98
CA ILE A 136 6.77 -0.89 2.89
C ILE A 136 6.52 0.61 2.67
N PHE A 137 7.59 1.40 2.57
CA PHE A 137 7.47 2.80 2.16
C PHE A 137 6.89 2.90 0.75
N ALA A 138 5.78 3.64 0.61
CA ALA A 138 5.01 3.77 -0.63
C ALA A 138 4.94 5.21 -1.15
N GLY A 139 5.76 6.11 -0.60
CA GLY A 139 5.82 7.53 -0.99
C GLY A 139 5.49 8.48 0.15
N GLN A 140 5.27 9.75 -0.19
CA GLN A 140 5.04 10.81 0.76
C GLN A 140 4.05 11.82 0.18
N GLY A 141 3.17 12.36 1.03
CA GLY A 141 2.10 13.29 0.65
C GLY A 141 0.78 12.63 0.30
N GLU A 142 -0.05 13.37 -0.42
CA GLU A 142 -1.40 13.02 -0.85
C GLU A 142 -1.41 12.65 -2.33
N SER A 143 -1.30 11.36 -2.62
CA SER A 143 -1.43 10.82 -3.98
C SER A 143 -2.69 9.98 -4.10
N LEU A 144 -3.45 10.22 -5.17
CA LEU A 144 -4.58 9.39 -5.60
C LEU A 144 -4.13 8.27 -6.55
N ALA A 145 -2.88 8.31 -7.02
CA ALA A 145 -2.29 7.17 -7.69
C ALA A 145 -2.08 6.01 -6.70
N TRP A 146 -2.58 4.84 -7.09
CA TRP A 146 -2.35 3.59 -6.36
C TRP A 146 -0.88 3.17 -6.43
N PRO A 147 -0.40 2.31 -5.51
CA PRO A 147 1.02 2.01 -5.37
C PRO A 147 1.73 1.64 -6.68
N THR A 148 1.14 0.77 -7.49
CA THR A 148 1.72 0.37 -8.78
C THR A 148 1.78 1.53 -9.78
N LEU A 149 0.67 2.28 -9.95
CA LEU A 149 0.64 3.45 -10.83
C LEU A 149 1.61 4.55 -10.39
N ALA A 150 1.67 4.84 -9.09
CA ALA A 150 2.60 5.82 -8.53
C ALA A 150 4.05 5.40 -8.79
N ARG A 151 4.38 4.10 -8.65
CA ARG A 151 5.73 3.60 -8.94
C ARG A 151 6.09 3.74 -10.42
N GLU A 152 5.16 3.47 -11.33
CA GLU A 152 5.36 3.61 -12.77
C GLU A 152 5.49 5.08 -13.19
N ALA A 153 4.60 5.93 -12.70
CA ALA A 153 4.67 7.37 -12.89
C ALA A 153 6.00 7.93 -12.35
N LEU A 154 6.44 7.52 -11.16
CA LEU A 154 7.72 7.95 -10.60
C LEU A 154 8.90 7.64 -11.51
N LYS A 155 8.96 6.42 -12.06
CA LYS A 155 10.03 6.02 -12.99
C LYS A 155 10.05 6.90 -14.24
N ALA A 156 8.88 7.30 -14.73
CA ALA A 156 8.75 8.21 -15.87
C ALA A 156 9.09 9.66 -15.50
N THR A 157 8.74 10.12 -14.29
CA THR A 157 8.91 11.50 -13.82
C THR A 157 10.35 11.84 -13.44
N VAL A 158 11.08 10.92 -12.81
CA VAL A 158 12.45 11.17 -12.32
C VAL A 158 13.39 11.70 -13.41
N PRO A 159 13.44 11.14 -14.64
CA PRO A 159 14.23 11.70 -15.73
C PRO A 159 13.94 13.18 -16.03
N HIS A 160 12.68 13.63 -15.93
CA HIS A 160 12.32 15.02 -16.16
C HIS A 160 12.86 15.93 -15.05
N ALA A 161 12.71 15.52 -13.78
CA ALA A 161 13.27 16.24 -12.65
C ALA A 161 14.80 16.31 -12.71
N VAL A 162 15.48 15.19 -13.01
CA VAL A 162 16.94 15.13 -13.18
C VAL A 162 17.41 16.00 -14.35
N ASN A 163 16.68 16.03 -15.46
CA ASN A 163 17.01 16.90 -16.59
C ASN A 163 16.87 18.39 -16.24
N ALA A 164 15.85 18.76 -15.47
CA ALA A 164 15.69 20.13 -14.97
C ALA A 164 16.83 20.51 -14.02
N LEU A 165 17.15 19.63 -13.07
CA LEU A 165 18.27 19.79 -12.16
C LEU A 165 19.60 19.96 -12.91
N ARG A 166 19.95 19.05 -13.81
CA ARG A 166 21.23 19.07 -14.54
C ARG A 166 21.45 20.36 -15.35
N ARG A 167 20.37 20.99 -15.83
CA ARG A 167 20.46 22.28 -16.53
C ARG A 167 20.79 23.44 -15.58
N ALA A 168 20.33 23.37 -14.34
CA ALA A 168 20.51 24.41 -13.34
C ALA A 168 21.78 24.21 -12.50
N ASP A 169 22.03 22.98 -12.06
CA ASP A 169 23.23 22.57 -11.34
C ASP A 169 23.75 21.22 -11.90
N PRO A 170 24.72 21.25 -12.84
CA PRO A 170 25.34 20.06 -13.39
C PRO A 170 26.17 19.23 -12.40
N ALA A 171 26.56 19.81 -11.25
CA ALA A 171 27.35 19.11 -10.24
C ALA A 171 26.47 18.25 -9.32
N CYS A 172 25.18 18.58 -9.20
CA CYS A 172 24.23 17.78 -8.45
C CYS A 172 23.83 16.50 -9.22
N ALA A 173 24.25 15.35 -8.70
CA ALA A 173 23.97 14.02 -9.26
C ALA A 173 23.26 13.11 -8.23
N PRO A 174 21.96 13.34 -7.95
CA PRO A 174 21.24 12.58 -6.94
C PRO A 174 21.08 11.12 -7.37
N LYS A 175 21.22 10.21 -6.41
CA LYS A 175 20.87 8.79 -6.54
C LYS A 175 19.51 8.55 -5.92
N ASP A 176 18.75 7.62 -6.48
CA ASP A 176 17.48 7.13 -5.92
C ASP A 176 16.48 8.26 -5.60
N LEU A 177 16.33 9.20 -6.54
CA LEU A 177 15.43 10.33 -6.39
C LEU A 177 13.98 9.86 -6.25
N THR A 178 13.31 10.28 -5.18
CA THR A 178 11.86 10.11 -5.02
C THR A 178 11.23 11.42 -4.58
N ALA A 179 9.91 11.52 -4.74
CA ALA A 179 9.19 12.67 -4.25
C ALA A 179 9.33 12.81 -2.72
N THR A 180 9.59 14.02 -2.24
CA THR A 180 9.55 14.40 -0.83
C THR A 180 8.16 14.89 -0.42
N ASP A 181 7.32 15.25 -1.40
CA ASP A 181 5.93 15.61 -1.20
C ASP A 181 5.16 15.37 -2.50
N VAL A 182 3.90 14.97 -2.38
CA VAL A 182 2.95 14.85 -3.48
C VAL A 182 1.66 15.53 -3.04
N LYS A 183 1.10 16.38 -3.89
CA LYS A 183 -0.18 17.06 -3.62
C LYS A 183 -1.14 16.88 -4.77
N VAL A 184 -2.40 16.63 -4.48
CA VAL A 184 -3.47 16.70 -5.48
C VAL A 184 -3.78 18.16 -5.76
N ALA A 185 -3.47 18.63 -6.97
CA ALA A 185 -3.77 19.98 -7.42
C ALA A 185 -5.23 20.12 -7.87
N ASP A 186 -5.69 19.21 -8.73
CA ASP A 186 -7.03 19.27 -9.31
C ASP A 186 -7.67 17.89 -9.42
N ARG A 187 -9.01 17.89 -9.50
CA ARG A 187 -9.85 16.70 -9.72
C ARG A 187 -10.91 17.07 -10.76
N SER A 188 -11.18 16.16 -11.70
CA SER A 188 -12.30 16.35 -12.60
C SER A 188 -13.63 16.25 -11.84
N PRO A 189 -14.69 16.95 -12.29
CA PRO A 189 -16.01 16.85 -11.65
C PRO A 189 -16.60 15.43 -11.64
N ASP A 190 -16.15 14.58 -12.55
CA ASP A 190 -16.62 13.21 -12.72
C ASP A 190 -15.67 12.15 -12.11
N LEU A 191 -14.70 12.57 -11.30
CA LEU A 191 -13.79 11.68 -10.59
C LEU A 191 -14.59 10.70 -9.71
N GLY A 192 -14.56 9.42 -10.09
CA GLY A 192 -15.25 8.35 -9.39
C GLY A 192 -14.65 8.07 -8.01
N PRO A 193 -15.37 7.33 -7.14
CA PRO A 193 -14.86 6.97 -5.83
C PRO A 193 -13.63 6.06 -5.91
N ASP A 194 -12.92 5.95 -4.79
CA ASP A 194 -11.89 4.94 -4.59
C ASP A 194 -12.60 3.62 -4.26
N VAL A 195 -12.38 2.61 -5.08
CA VAL A 195 -12.88 1.25 -4.90
C VAL A 195 -11.66 0.36 -4.68
N TYR A 196 -11.39 0.04 -3.40
CA TYR A 196 -10.30 -0.85 -2.98
C TYR A 196 -8.93 -0.50 -3.59
N GLY A 197 -8.62 0.79 -3.68
CA GLY A 197 -7.36 1.35 -4.15
C GLY A 197 -7.42 1.89 -5.57
N LEU A 198 -8.49 1.64 -6.32
CA LEU A 198 -8.60 2.08 -7.71
C LEU A 198 -9.68 3.13 -7.91
N ARG A 199 -9.45 4.00 -8.90
CA ARG A 199 -10.50 4.86 -9.48
C ARG A 199 -10.75 4.42 -10.90
N LEU A 200 -12.00 4.15 -11.22
CA LEU A 200 -12.39 3.67 -12.56
C LEU A 200 -12.79 4.80 -13.51
N LYS A 201 -12.99 6.02 -13.02
CA LYS A 201 -13.47 7.14 -13.84
C LYS A 201 -12.88 8.48 -13.40
N GLY A 202 -12.75 9.37 -14.37
CA GLY A 202 -12.35 10.77 -14.22
C GLY A 202 -10.85 10.95 -14.30
N SER A 203 -10.40 12.17 -14.00
CA SER A 203 -9.00 12.56 -14.04
C SER A 203 -8.63 13.38 -12.81
N TRP A 204 -7.34 13.42 -12.51
CA TRP A 204 -6.80 14.25 -11.45
C TRP A 204 -5.40 14.72 -11.82
N ARG A 205 -4.93 15.77 -11.17
CA ARG A 205 -3.59 16.32 -11.36
C ARG A 205 -2.85 16.31 -10.04
N GLU A 206 -1.63 15.83 -10.03
CA GLU A 206 -0.75 15.83 -8.87
C GLU A 206 0.48 16.71 -9.14
N ILE A 207 1.01 17.32 -8.08
CA ILE A 207 2.29 18.03 -8.11
C ILE A 207 3.27 17.25 -7.24
N TRP A 208 4.32 16.74 -7.88
CA TRP A 208 5.33 15.91 -7.23
C TRP A 208 6.56 16.75 -6.97
N THR A 209 6.91 16.92 -5.70
CA THR A 209 8.06 17.71 -5.25
C THR A 209 9.25 16.80 -5.02
N PHE A 210 10.40 17.19 -5.52
CA PHE A 210 11.70 16.56 -5.30
C PHE A 210 12.66 17.59 -4.71
N GLU A 211 13.47 17.21 -3.74
CA GLU A 211 14.41 18.13 -3.08
C GLU A 211 15.88 17.64 -3.09
N PRO A 212 16.50 17.41 -4.28
CA PRO A 212 17.90 17.00 -4.37
C PRO A 212 18.86 18.19 -4.17
N CYS A 213 19.97 17.97 -3.46
CA CYS A 213 21.06 18.94 -3.26
C CYS A 213 20.65 20.32 -2.72
N GLY A 214 19.54 20.40 -1.98
CA GLY A 214 19.01 21.66 -1.46
C GLY A 214 18.12 22.44 -2.44
N HIS A 215 17.99 21.98 -3.68
CA HIS A 215 17.09 22.56 -4.68
C HIS A 215 15.72 21.93 -4.60
N ARG A 216 14.68 22.68 -4.95
CA ARG A 216 13.31 22.17 -5.03
C ARG A 216 12.85 22.11 -6.48
N ILE A 217 12.31 20.97 -6.87
CA ILE A 217 11.78 20.72 -8.22
C ILE A 217 10.35 20.23 -8.07
N THR A 218 9.40 20.89 -8.71
CA THR A 218 8.01 20.43 -8.75
C THR A 218 7.64 19.99 -10.16
N VAL A 219 7.11 18.78 -10.28
CA VAL A 219 6.68 18.21 -11.56
C VAL A 219 5.18 17.96 -11.52
N PRO A 220 4.38 18.66 -12.35
CA PRO A 220 2.96 18.38 -12.51
C PRO A 220 2.74 17.12 -13.35
N ILE A 221 1.84 16.26 -12.89
CA ILE A 221 1.45 15.02 -13.57
C ILE A 221 -0.07 14.96 -13.61
N SER A 222 -0.62 14.77 -14.81
CA SER A 222 -2.05 14.54 -15.02
C SER A 222 -2.30 13.04 -15.15
N PHE A 223 -3.34 12.53 -14.51
CA PHE A 223 -3.76 11.14 -14.57
C PHE A 223 -5.20 11.04 -15.06
N THR A 224 -5.50 10.03 -15.86
CA THR A 224 -6.86 9.76 -16.36
C THR A 224 -7.17 8.28 -16.21
N ALA A 225 -8.20 7.95 -15.43
CA ALA A 225 -8.66 6.58 -15.28
C ALA A 225 -9.26 6.04 -16.59
N ASN A 226 -8.99 4.77 -16.90
CA ASN A 226 -9.34 4.17 -18.19
C ASN A 226 -10.61 3.29 -18.16
N GLY A 227 -11.37 3.27 -17.05
CA GLY A 227 -12.57 2.43 -16.91
C GLY A 227 -12.32 0.96 -16.58
N THR A 228 -11.09 0.46 -16.71
CA THR A 228 -10.75 -0.98 -16.63
C THR A 228 -9.76 -1.30 -15.51
N GLY A 229 -9.59 -0.38 -14.56
CA GLY A 229 -8.68 -0.52 -13.43
C GLY A 229 -7.25 -0.01 -13.68
N GLY A 230 -7.02 0.63 -14.84
CA GLY A 230 -5.79 1.34 -15.14
C GLY A 230 -5.98 2.86 -15.19
N ALA A 231 -4.87 3.58 -15.33
CA ALA A 231 -4.88 5.00 -15.67
C ALA A 231 -3.70 5.31 -16.60
N SER A 232 -3.92 6.22 -17.55
CA SER A 232 -2.83 6.85 -18.28
C SER A 232 -2.33 8.06 -17.50
N TRP A 233 -1.08 8.45 -17.71
CA TRP A 233 -0.52 9.68 -17.17
C TRP A 233 0.17 10.51 -18.25
N ASP A 234 0.20 11.82 -18.01
CA ASP A 234 0.91 12.81 -18.82
C ASP A 234 1.73 13.71 -17.90
N ILE A 235 3.02 13.85 -18.22
CA ILE A 235 3.94 14.70 -17.45
C ILE A 235 4.00 16.04 -18.17
N ASP A 236 3.47 17.08 -17.54
CA ASP A 236 3.53 18.44 -18.08
C ASP A 236 4.95 19.00 -17.90
N GLY A 237 5.80 18.70 -18.89
CA GLY A 237 7.19 19.15 -18.93
C GLY A 237 7.35 20.66 -18.97
N GLY A 238 6.35 21.40 -19.48
CA GLY A 238 6.33 22.85 -19.51
C GLY A 238 6.00 23.47 -18.15
N GLY A 239 5.27 22.74 -17.31
CA GLY A 239 4.92 23.13 -15.94
C GLY A 239 5.96 22.76 -14.87
N ILE A 240 7.13 22.23 -15.25
CA ILE A 240 8.19 21.91 -14.29
C ILE A 240 8.81 23.20 -13.75
N VAL A 241 8.74 23.38 -12.43
CA VAL A 241 9.34 24.53 -11.75
C VAL A 241 10.56 24.07 -10.97
N TYR A 242 11.65 24.81 -11.14
CA TYR A 242 12.89 24.67 -10.37
C TYR A 242 13.05 25.89 -9.47
N VAL A 243 13.36 25.67 -8.20
CA VAL A 243 13.72 26.70 -7.23
C VAL A 243 15.08 26.33 -6.65
N PRO A 244 16.09 27.22 -6.76
CA PRO A 244 17.43 26.98 -6.23
C PRO A 244 17.45 26.88 -4.71
#